data_AF-A0A946V2C6-F1
#
_entry.id   AF-A0A946V2C6-F1
#
_cell.length_a   1.000
_cell.length_b   1.000
_cell.length_c   1.000
_cell.angle_alpha   90.00
_cell.angle_beta   90.00
_cell.angle_gamma   90.00
#
_symmetry.space_group_name_H-M   'P 1'
#
loop_
_entity.id
_entity.type
_entity.pdbx_description
1 polymer ?
#
loop_
_entity_poly.entity_id
_entity_poly.type
_entity_poly.pdbx_seq_one_letter_code
_entity_poly.pdbx_strand_id
1 'polypeptide(L)'
;MHDLQYERLQGALGEYQRIAGDGGWPAVPAGPTIEPDSDDLRVATLAGRLAVSGDLVDDPSAFVTYDEVLQAAVLRFQSRHGLEQDALVGRKTLAALNVPVEQRIRQVRLNMERLKALADAEPRDFVLVNVPAFEAYLVRDGELLARTGVIVGETEQQTPLFQASMQYVVINPTWNVPYSIASEELLPKIQKDLGFLRRGSYSVFDPDGNPVDPASVDWQSLHQNRFPLTLVQQPGPVNELGRIKFKFPNKYGVCMHDTPGKHLFAYDTRAFSHGCIRVEQPLGFAAALLDADGWTRERLDEQLHSGETHTILLSEPLPVIVTYLTAVVDDGGTVHFYRDIYDRDRYGP
;
A
#
# COMPACT_ATOMS: atom_id res chain seq x y z
N MET A 1 -2.91 18.61 -7.94
CA MET A 1 -2.53 17.30 -8.54
C MET A 1 -3.76 16.63 -9.16
N HIS A 2 -4.92 16.73 -8.49
CA HIS A 2 -6.25 16.35 -8.95
C HIS A 2 -6.55 16.78 -10.39
N ASP A 3 -6.52 18.10 -10.68
CA ASP A 3 -6.95 18.61 -11.98
C ASP A 3 -6.11 18.04 -13.12
N LEU A 4 -4.78 18.02 -12.91
CA LEU A 4 -3.85 17.40 -13.84
C LEU A 4 -4.13 15.91 -14.01
N GLN A 5 -4.41 15.18 -12.93
CA GLN A 5 -4.69 13.76 -13.01
C GLN A 5 -6.04 13.47 -13.70
N TYR A 6 -7.03 14.32 -13.46
CA TYR A 6 -8.33 14.25 -14.11
C TYR A 6 -8.19 14.51 -15.62
N GLU A 7 -7.46 15.55 -16.02
CA GLU A 7 -7.14 15.86 -17.42
C GLU A 7 -6.38 14.71 -18.09
N ARG A 8 -5.39 14.13 -17.41
CA ARG A 8 -4.67 12.96 -17.91
C ARG A 8 -5.59 11.76 -18.10
N LEU A 9 -6.50 11.48 -17.15
CA LEU A 9 -7.50 10.42 -17.31
C LEU A 9 -8.50 10.74 -18.43
N GLN A 10 -8.83 12.01 -18.71
CA GLN A 10 -9.63 12.38 -19.87
C GLN A 10 -8.93 12.04 -21.18
N GLY A 11 -7.63 12.36 -21.30
CA GLY A 11 -6.81 11.97 -22.46
C GLY A 11 -6.73 10.46 -22.63
N ALA A 12 -6.44 9.75 -21.54
CA ALA A 12 -6.43 8.28 -21.51
C ALA A 12 -7.80 7.68 -21.91
N LEU A 13 -8.90 8.27 -21.44
CA LEU A 13 -10.24 7.80 -21.80
C LEU A 13 -10.46 7.85 -23.31
N GLY A 14 -10.06 8.95 -23.97
CA GLY A 14 -10.13 9.09 -25.43
C GLY A 14 -9.34 8.01 -26.16
N GLU A 15 -8.11 7.73 -25.70
CA GLU A 15 -7.27 6.69 -26.28
C GLU A 15 -7.87 5.29 -26.13
N TYR A 16 -8.37 4.95 -24.93
CA TYR A 16 -9.01 3.65 -24.70
C TYR A 16 -10.32 3.51 -25.49
N GLN A 17 -11.07 4.59 -25.69
CA GLN A 17 -12.26 4.60 -26.56
C GLN A 17 -11.90 4.37 -28.03
N ARG A 18 -10.79 4.93 -28.51
CA ARG A 18 -10.27 4.67 -29.86
C ARG A 18 -9.91 3.20 -30.02
N ILE A 19 -9.14 2.63 -29.07
CA ILE A 19 -8.82 1.19 -29.06
C ILE A 19 -10.08 0.34 -29.11
N ALA A 20 -11.12 0.68 -28.34
CA ALA A 20 -12.40 -0.02 -28.39
C ALA A 20 -13.09 0.10 -29.77
N GLY A 21 -13.06 1.28 -30.39
CA GLY A 21 -13.57 1.51 -31.74
C GLY A 21 -12.84 0.70 -32.82
N ASP A 22 -11.55 0.44 -32.61
CA ASP A 22 -10.69 -0.36 -33.50
C ASP A 22 -10.83 -1.88 -33.27
N GLY A 23 -11.77 -2.32 -32.41
CA GLY A 23 -12.05 -3.73 -32.13
C GLY A 23 -11.40 -4.28 -30.85
N GLY A 24 -10.78 -3.40 -30.05
CA GLY A 24 -10.13 -3.77 -28.80
C GLY A 24 -8.75 -4.38 -28.99
N TRP A 25 -8.37 -5.27 -28.06
CA TRP A 25 -7.10 -6.00 -28.13
C TRP A 25 -7.33 -7.51 -28.14
N PRO A 26 -6.41 -8.28 -28.77
CA PRO A 26 -6.55 -9.73 -28.83
C PRO A 26 -6.47 -10.36 -27.43
N ALA A 27 -7.34 -11.32 -27.15
CA ALA A 27 -7.26 -12.11 -25.93
C ALA A 27 -6.14 -13.16 -26.07
N VAL A 28 -5.22 -13.18 -25.11
CA VAL A 28 -4.16 -14.18 -25.05
C VAL A 28 -4.76 -15.51 -24.53
N PRO A 29 -4.66 -16.63 -25.28
CA PRO A 29 -5.27 -17.89 -24.87
C PRO A 29 -4.82 -18.39 -23.50
N ALA A 30 -5.73 -19.05 -22.78
CA ALA A 30 -5.41 -19.73 -21.52
C ALA A 30 -4.40 -20.86 -21.72
N GLY A 31 -3.56 -21.11 -20.70
CA GLY A 31 -2.57 -22.17 -20.74
C GLY A 31 -1.57 -22.07 -19.57
N PRO A 32 -0.51 -22.89 -19.61
CA PRO A 32 0.62 -22.78 -18.68
C PRO A 32 1.26 -21.39 -18.70
N THR A 33 2.15 -21.11 -17.74
CA THR A 33 2.96 -19.88 -17.74
C THR A 33 3.79 -19.79 -19.03
N ILE A 34 3.81 -18.62 -19.66
CA ILE A 34 4.80 -18.33 -20.72
C ILE A 34 6.06 -17.84 -20.02
N GLU A 35 7.15 -18.57 -20.20
CA GLU A 35 8.45 -18.34 -19.55
C GLU A 35 9.44 -17.69 -20.52
N PRO A 36 10.34 -16.81 -20.05
CA PRO A 36 11.43 -16.25 -20.83
C PRO A 36 12.09 -17.27 -21.76
N ASP A 37 12.41 -16.82 -22.97
CA ASP A 37 13.11 -17.59 -24.01
C ASP A 37 12.33 -18.81 -24.56
N SER A 38 11.03 -18.93 -24.25
CA SER A 38 10.19 -20.01 -24.76
C SER A 38 9.59 -19.75 -26.15
N ASP A 39 9.38 -20.82 -26.92
CA ASP A 39 8.72 -20.83 -28.23
C ASP A 39 7.19 -21.07 -28.12
N ASP A 40 6.53 -20.46 -27.12
CA ASP A 40 5.11 -20.69 -26.88
C ASP A 40 4.23 -20.21 -28.05
N LEU A 41 3.24 -21.02 -28.46
CA LEU A 41 2.33 -20.70 -29.57
C LEU A 41 1.55 -19.39 -29.37
N ARG A 42 1.48 -18.88 -28.13
CA ARG A 42 0.80 -17.63 -27.78
C ARG A 42 1.69 -16.39 -27.90
N VAL A 43 3.00 -16.52 -28.16
CA VAL A 43 3.95 -15.39 -28.23
C VAL A 43 3.48 -14.30 -29.19
N ALA A 44 3.11 -14.65 -30.42
CA ALA A 44 2.63 -13.67 -31.39
C ALA A 44 1.34 -12.94 -30.93
N THR A 45 0.45 -13.66 -30.22
CA THR A 45 -0.79 -13.06 -29.67
C THR A 45 -0.47 -12.14 -28.49
N LEU A 46 0.48 -12.52 -27.63
CA LEU A 46 0.98 -11.70 -26.52
C LEU A 46 1.62 -10.40 -27.04
N ALA A 47 2.49 -10.50 -28.05
CA ALA A 47 3.11 -9.34 -28.69
C ALA A 47 2.06 -8.39 -29.27
N GLY A 48 1.09 -8.93 -30.03
CA GLY A 48 -0.02 -8.15 -30.56
C GLY A 48 -0.86 -7.47 -29.47
N ARG A 49 -1.11 -8.18 -28.35
CA ARG A 49 -1.84 -7.62 -27.20
C ARG A 49 -1.09 -6.45 -26.56
N LEU A 50 0.22 -6.56 -26.38
CA LEU A 50 1.07 -5.54 -25.76
C LEU A 50 1.30 -4.34 -26.68
N ALA A 51 1.38 -4.57 -28.00
CA ALA A 51 1.51 -3.50 -29.00
C ALA A 51 0.29 -2.57 -29.00
N VAL A 52 -0.93 -3.13 -28.92
CA VAL A 52 -2.17 -2.32 -28.90
C VAL A 52 -2.23 -1.39 -27.69
N SER A 53 -1.69 -1.79 -26.53
CA SER A 53 -1.63 -0.94 -25.33
C SER A 53 -0.35 -0.13 -25.18
N GLY A 54 0.51 -0.10 -26.22
CA GLY A 54 1.76 0.68 -26.22
C GLY A 54 2.86 0.12 -25.33
N ASP A 55 2.70 -1.10 -24.79
CA ASP A 55 3.73 -1.76 -23.99
C ASP A 55 4.86 -2.30 -24.88
N LEU A 56 4.59 -2.61 -26.15
CA LEU A 56 5.55 -3.04 -27.16
C LEU A 56 5.55 -2.05 -28.33
N VAL A 57 6.73 -1.58 -28.73
CA VAL A 57 6.89 -0.61 -29.84
C VAL A 57 7.20 -1.31 -31.16
N ASP A 58 7.93 -2.42 -31.09
CA ASP A 58 8.31 -3.25 -32.24
C ASP A 58 7.11 -3.91 -32.91
N ASP A 59 7.29 -4.31 -34.18
CA ASP A 59 6.26 -5.01 -34.94
C ASP A 59 5.95 -6.37 -34.28
N PRO A 60 4.71 -6.60 -33.79
CA PRO A 60 4.35 -7.82 -33.09
C PRO A 60 4.47 -9.08 -33.97
N SER A 61 4.47 -8.94 -35.30
CA SER A 61 4.64 -10.06 -36.23
C SER A 61 6.07 -10.62 -36.27
N ALA A 62 7.05 -9.88 -35.75
CA ALA A 62 8.44 -10.31 -35.67
C ALA A 62 8.71 -11.33 -34.53
N PHE A 63 7.76 -11.48 -33.60
CA PHE A 63 7.96 -12.28 -32.39
C PHE A 63 7.43 -13.71 -32.57
N VAL A 64 8.37 -14.65 -32.63
CA VAL A 64 8.12 -16.11 -32.60
C VAL A 64 8.59 -16.77 -31.30
N THR A 65 9.51 -16.10 -30.59
CA THR A 65 10.09 -16.52 -29.31
C THR A 65 9.83 -15.44 -28.25
N TYR A 66 9.73 -15.82 -26.99
CA TYR A 66 9.59 -14.85 -25.89
C TYR A 66 10.94 -14.23 -25.49
N ASP A 67 11.51 -13.45 -26.40
CA ASP A 67 12.84 -12.84 -26.28
C ASP A 67 12.92 -11.67 -25.27
N GLU A 68 14.11 -11.11 -25.09
CA GLU A 68 14.38 -10.01 -24.15
C GLU A 68 13.52 -8.75 -24.44
N VAL A 69 13.19 -8.47 -25.71
CA VAL A 69 12.39 -7.30 -26.08
C VAL A 69 10.95 -7.47 -25.63
N LEU A 70 10.37 -8.65 -25.88
CA LEU A 70 9.02 -8.95 -25.42
C LEU A 70 8.97 -9.11 -23.89
N GLN A 71 10.01 -9.65 -23.26
CA GLN A 71 10.13 -9.70 -21.79
C GLN A 71 10.10 -8.29 -21.18
N ALA A 72 10.83 -7.33 -21.77
CA ALA A 72 10.79 -5.93 -21.34
C ALA A 72 9.39 -5.30 -21.49
N ALA A 73 8.64 -5.67 -22.54
CA ALA A 73 7.25 -5.24 -22.71
C ALA A 73 6.31 -5.82 -21.64
N VAL A 74 6.48 -7.09 -21.28
CA VAL A 74 5.73 -7.72 -20.18
C VAL A 74 6.09 -7.09 -18.85
N LEU A 75 7.35 -6.76 -18.59
CA LEU A 75 7.76 -6.07 -17.36
C LEU A 75 7.12 -4.69 -17.24
N ARG A 76 7.06 -3.91 -18.32
CA ARG A 76 6.33 -2.63 -18.37
C ARG A 76 4.84 -2.83 -18.05
N PHE A 77 4.22 -3.84 -18.67
CA PHE A 77 2.83 -4.20 -18.42
C PHE A 77 2.60 -4.59 -16.95
N GLN A 78 3.44 -5.46 -16.38
CA GLN A 78 3.34 -5.90 -14.99
C GLN A 78 3.47 -4.73 -14.04
N SER A 79 4.47 -3.87 -14.25
CA SER A 79 4.69 -2.66 -13.47
C SER A 79 3.45 -1.76 -13.44
N ARG A 80 2.91 -1.39 -14.61
CA ARG A 80 1.72 -0.52 -14.68
C ARG A 80 0.42 -1.19 -14.24
N HIS A 81 0.44 -2.47 -13.92
CA HIS A 81 -0.70 -3.19 -13.36
C HIS A 81 -0.52 -3.54 -11.86
N GLY A 82 0.56 -3.06 -11.24
CA GLY A 82 0.87 -3.39 -9.84
C GLY A 82 1.11 -4.89 -9.62
N LEU A 83 1.64 -5.59 -10.62
CA LEU A 83 1.99 -7.01 -10.55
C LEU A 83 3.47 -7.18 -10.21
N GLU A 84 3.83 -8.40 -9.80
CA GLU A 84 5.22 -8.82 -9.68
C GLU A 84 5.93 -8.68 -11.04
N GLN A 85 7.12 -8.09 -11.06
CA GLN A 85 7.89 -7.77 -12.26
C GLN A 85 8.90 -8.87 -12.54
N ASP A 86 8.40 -10.06 -12.86
CA ASP A 86 9.19 -11.29 -13.06
C ASP A 86 9.29 -11.73 -14.53
N ALA A 87 8.68 -10.96 -15.45
CA ALA A 87 8.52 -11.32 -16.85
C ALA A 87 7.79 -12.66 -17.08
N LEU A 88 7.15 -13.25 -16.07
CA LEU A 88 6.35 -14.46 -16.23
C LEU A 88 4.92 -14.10 -16.61
N VAL A 89 4.44 -14.65 -17.73
CA VAL A 89 3.02 -14.55 -18.09
C VAL A 89 2.25 -15.68 -17.40
N GLY A 90 2.24 -15.64 -16.06
CA GLY A 90 1.48 -16.55 -15.22
C GLY A 90 -0.01 -16.18 -15.15
N ARG A 91 -0.77 -16.90 -14.32
CA ARG A 91 -2.23 -16.71 -14.17
C ARG A 91 -2.65 -15.26 -13.88
N LYS A 92 -1.89 -14.56 -13.04
CA LYS A 92 -2.18 -13.17 -12.64
C LYS A 92 -1.97 -12.19 -13.80
N THR A 93 -0.83 -12.26 -14.47
CA THR A 93 -0.49 -11.46 -15.66
C THR A 93 -1.47 -11.72 -16.79
N LEU A 94 -1.77 -12.99 -17.08
CA LEU A 94 -2.71 -13.39 -18.12
C LEU A 94 -4.13 -12.86 -17.86
N ALA A 95 -4.60 -12.95 -16.61
CA ALA A 95 -5.91 -12.39 -16.24
C ALA A 95 -5.95 -10.86 -16.45
N ALA A 96 -4.87 -10.14 -16.11
CA ALA A 96 -4.78 -8.70 -16.31
C ALA A 96 -4.72 -8.29 -17.80
N LEU A 97 -3.97 -9.05 -18.62
CA LEU A 97 -3.90 -8.88 -20.08
C LEU A 97 -5.27 -9.02 -20.73
N ASN A 98 -6.04 -10.01 -20.27
CA ASN A 98 -7.33 -10.37 -20.84
C ASN A 98 -8.53 -9.58 -20.29
N VAL A 99 -8.30 -8.55 -19.47
CA VAL A 99 -9.38 -7.59 -19.12
C VAL A 99 -9.82 -6.87 -20.41
N PRO A 100 -11.11 -6.88 -20.80
CA PRO A 100 -11.58 -6.20 -22.00
C PRO A 100 -11.41 -4.68 -21.91
N VAL A 101 -11.22 -4.03 -23.07
CA VAL A 101 -11.04 -2.57 -23.15
C VAL A 101 -12.24 -1.80 -22.60
N GLU A 102 -13.45 -2.32 -22.78
CA GLU A 102 -14.69 -1.73 -22.26
C GLU A 102 -14.68 -1.71 -20.73
N GLN A 103 -14.08 -2.72 -20.10
CA GLN A 103 -13.93 -2.74 -18.65
C GLN A 103 -12.87 -1.73 -18.18
N ARG A 104 -11.78 -1.55 -18.92
CA ARG A 104 -10.79 -0.49 -18.63
C ARG A 104 -11.40 0.91 -18.79
N ILE A 105 -12.21 1.15 -19.82
CA ILE A 105 -12.96 2.39 -20.00
C ILE A 105 -13.87 2.67 -18.80
N ARG A 106 -14.61 1.66 -18.32
CA ARG A 106 -15.45 1.81 -17.11
C ARG A 106 -14.59 2.14 -15.89
N GLN A 107 -13.46 1.47 -15.72
CA GLN A 107 -12.52 1.70 -14.64
C GLN A 107 -11.96 3.14 -14.67
N VAL A 108 -11.56 3.64 -15.85
CA VAL A 108 -11.10 5.03 -16.02
C VAL A 108 -12.20 6.02 -15.63
N ARG A 109 -13.43 5.86 -16.14
CA ARG A 109 -14.56 6.74 -15.82
C ARG A 109 -14.88 6.75 -14.32
N LEU A 110 -14.88 5.58 -13.68
CA LEU A 110 -15.12 5.49 -12.24
C LEU A 110 -14.06 6.26 -11.44
N ASN A 111 -12.79 6.13 -11.82
CA ASN A 111 -11.71 6.84 -11.14
C ASN A 111 -11.71 8.35 -11.41
N MET A 112 -12.20 8.79 -12.56
CA MET A 112 -12.48 10.21 -12.80
C MET A 112 -13.55 10.76 -11.84
N GLU A 113 -14.62 10.01 -11.56
CA GLU A 113 -15.63 10.42 -10.56
C GLU A 113 -15.05 10.42 -9.13
N ARG A 114 -14.20 9.43 -8.80
CA ARG A 114 -13.48 9.41 -7.50
C ARG A 114 -12.55 10.59 -7.33
N LEU A 115 -11.85 11.00 -8.40
CA LEU A 115 -11.03 12.20 -8.39
C LEU A 115 -11.87 13.45 -8.12
N LYS A 116 -13.00 13.63 -8.82
CA LYS A 116 -13.90 14.78 -8.55
C LYS A 116 -14.29 14.89 -7.08
N ALA A 117 -14.55 13.76 -6.42
CA ALA A 117 -14.88 13.74 -4.99
C ALA A 117 -13.69 14.12 -4.08
N LEU A 118 -12.45 14.06 -4.57
CA LEU A 118 -11.24 14.52 -3.87
C LEU A 118 -10.89 15.98 -4.18
N ALA A 119 -11.36 16.53 -5.31
CA ALA A 119 -11.04 17.89 -5.79
C ALA A 119 -11.32 18.99 -4.75
N ASP A 120 -12.40 18.83 -3.98
CA ASP A 120 -12.82 19.78 -2.95
C ASP A 120 -11.87 19.83 -1.74
N ALA A 121 -10.81 19.01 -1.75
CA ALA A 121 -10.02 18.71 -0.57
C ALA A 121 -8.51 18.53 -0.83
N GLU A 122 -7.96 19.04 -1.95
CA GLU A 122 -6.51 19.04 -2.18
C GLU A 122 -5.83 20.32 -1.64
N PRO A 123 -5.26 20.28 -0.42
CA PRO A 123 -4.35 21.32 0.03
C PRO A 123 -3.07 21.32 -0.81
N ARG A 124 -2.28 22.39 -0.70
CA ARG A 124 -0.99 22.53 -1.39
C ARG A 124 0.01 21.44 -1.00
N ASP A 125 0.03 21.08 0.29
CA ASP A 125 0.92 20.09 0.88
C ASP A 125 0.11 18.98 1.54
N PHE A 126 0.44 17.71 1.24
CA PHE A 126 -0.27 16.56 1.80
C PHE A 126 0.52 15.25 1.68
N VAL A 127 0.07 14.26 2.45
CA VAL A 127 0.36 12.84 2.20
C VAL A 127 -0.85 12.21 1.54
N LEU A 128 -0.66 11.55 0.39
CA LEU A 128 -1.68 10.74 -0.26
C LEU A 128 -1.34 9.26 -0.08
N VAL A 129 -2.28 8.48 0.44
CA VAL A 129 -2.19 7.01 0.48
C VAL A 129 -3.20 6.47 -0.52
N ASN A 130 -2.71 5.85 -1.60
CA ASN A 130 -3.56 5.17 -2.56
C ASN A 130 -3.61 3.68 -2.23
N VAL A 131 -4.72 3.25 -1.61
CA VAL A 131 -4.91 1.91 -1.06
C VAL A 131 -4.68 0.79 -2.08
N PRO A 132 -5.35 0.77 -3.26
CA PRO A 132 -5.17 -0.29 -4.25
C PRO A 132 -3.81 -0.25 -4.97
N ALA A 133 -3.12 0.90 -4.98
CA ALA A 133 -1.76 1.00 -5.50
C ALA A 133 -0.72 0.46 -4.49
N PHE A 134 -1.11 0.34 -3.21
CA PHE A 134 -0.20 0.03 -2.11
C PHE A 134 0.98 1.01 -2.04
N GLU A 135 0.70 2.31 -2.23
CA GLU A 135 1.69 3.39 -2.18
C GLU A 135 1.23 4.58 -1.35
N ALA A 136 2.22 5.27 -0.76
CA ALA A 136 2.05 6.59 -0.17
C ALA A 136 3.00 7.60 -0.82
N TYR A 137 2.51 8.83 -0.97
CA TYR A 137 3.21 9.94 -1.62
C TYR A 137 3.19 11.14 -0.68
N LEU A 138 4.33 11.80 -0.53
CA LEU A 138 4.45 13.12 0.09
C LEU A 138 4.55 14.15 -1.01
N VAL A 139 3.61 15.09 -1.01
CA VAL A 139 3.51 16.16 -1.99
C VAL A 139 3.65 17.50 -1.27
N ARG A 140 4.51 18.37 -1.79
CA ARG A 140 4.58 19.77 -1.36
C ARG A 140 4.73 20.67 -2.58
N ASP A 141 4.06 21.81 -2.57
CA ASP A 141 4.16 22.78 -3.68
C ASP A 141 3.84 22.19 -5.07
N GLY A 142 3.04 21.11 -5.10
CA GLY A 142 2.74 20.38 -6.34
C GLY A 142 3.83 19.41 -6.81
N GLU A 143 4.94 19.28 -6.07
CA GLU A 143 6.05 18.37 -6.36
C GLU A 143 5.99 17.12 -5.49
N LEU A 144 6.34 15.97 -6.06
CA LEU A 144 6.48 14.71 -5.35
C LEU A 144 7.84 14.68 -4.62
N LEU A 145 7.83 14.85 -3.30
CA LEU A 145 9.05 14.84 -2.49
C LEU A 145 9.48 13.44 -2.05
N ALA A 146 8.53 12.56 -1.77
CA ALA A 146 8.82 11.18 -1.39
C ALA A 146 7.71 10.21 -1.81
N ARG A 147 8.10 8.99 -2.13
CA ARG A 147 7.22 7.86 -2.44
C ARG A 147 7.68 6.64 -1.65
N THR A 148 6.75 5.84 -1.14
CA THR A 148 7.04 4.58 -0.44
C THR A 148 5.93 3.57 -0.67
N GLY A 149 6.29 2.28 -0.74
CA GLY A 149 5.31 1.20 -0.65
C GLY A 149 4.63 1.18 0.71
N VAL A 150 3.37 0.74 0.72
CA VAL A 150 2.59 0.50 1.95
C VAL A 150 1.95 -0.90 1.98
N ILE A 151 1.65 -1.38 3.18
CA ILE A 151 0.74 -2.50 3.44
C ILE A 151 -0.53 -1.93 4.08
N VAL A 152 -1.68 -2.37 3.59
CA VAL A 152 -3.01 -1.89 4.02
C VAL A 152 -3.82 -3.04 4.63
N GLY A 153 -5.03 -2.70 5.07
CA GLY A 153 -5.95 -3.64 5.70
C GLY A 153 -6.32 -4.82 4.81
N GLU A 154 -6.60 -5.96 5.42
CA GLU A 154 -7.21 -7.11 4.73
C GLU A 154 -8.65 -6.82 4.29
N THR A 155 -9.24 -7.66 3.44
CA THR A 155 -10.60 -7.45 2.90
C THR A 155 -11.68 -7.39 3.99
N GLU A 156 -11.51 -8.12 5.10
CA GLU A 156 -12.42 -8.10 6.26
C GLU A 156 -12.15 -6.91 7.20
N GLN A 157 -10.93 -6.36 7.16
CA GLN A 157 -10.47 -5.25 8.01
C GLN A 157 -9.89 -4.12 7.16
N GLN A 158 -10.71 -3.65 6.23
CA GLN A 158 -10.28 -2.71 5.19
C GLN A 158 -9.72 -1.42 5.79
N THR A 159 -8.65 -0.89 5.20
CA THR A 159 -8.23 0.48 5.51
C THR A 159 -9.35 1.45 5.06
N PRO A 160 -9.93 2.23 5.98
CA PRO A 160 -11.01 3.16 5.64
C PRO A 160 -10.49 4.29 4.76
N LEU A 161 -11.38 4.87 3.93
CA LEU A 161 -11.07 6.07 3.15
C LEU A 161 -11.51 7.30 3.95
N PHE A 162 -10.60 8.22 4.17
CA PHE A 162 -10.84 9.42 4.96
C PHE A 162 -9.72 10.44 4.77
N GLN A 163 -9.94 11.62 5.35
CA GLN A 163 -8.93 12.65 5.50
C GLN A 163 -8.73 12.97 6.97
N ALA A 164 -7.49 13.21 7.35
CA ALA A 164 -7.10 13.63 8.70
C ALA A 164 -5.81 14.45 8.63
N SER A 165 -5.49 15.21 9.66
CA SER A 165 -4.23 15.95 9.71
C SER A 165 -3.20 15.21 10.56
N MET A 166 -2.04 14.93 9.98
CA MET A 166 -0.86 14.44 10.69
C MET A 166 -0.35 15.54 11.62
N GLN A 167 -0.12 15.16 12.87
CA GLN A 167 0.27 16.10 13.92
C GLN A 167 1.69 15.84 14.43
N TYR A 168 2.13 14.58 14.44
CA TYR A 168 3.46 14.23 14.94
C TYR A 168 3.97 12.90 14.39
N VAL A 169 5.30 12.77 14.42
CA VAL A 169 6.04 11.53 14.19
C VAL A 169 6.62 11.05 15.52
N VAL A 170 6.50 9.76 15.81
CA VAL A 170 7.09 9.12 16.99
C VAL A 170 8.22 8.21 16.54
N ILE A 171 9.42 8.49 17.01
CA ILE A 171 10.62 7.65 16.86
C ILE A 171 10.67 6.66 18.01
N ASN A 172 11.02 5.41 17.73
CA ASN A 172 11.02 4.29 18.67
C ASN A 172 9.71 4.22 19.48
N PRO A 173 8.54 4.07 18.82
CA PRO A 173 7.26 4.10 19.51
C PRO A 173 7.09 2.89 20.44
N THR A 174 6.40 3.09 21.56
CA THR A 174 5.70 1.99 22.24
C THR A 174 4.43 1.63 21.47
N TRP A 175 3.97 0.39 21.62
CA TRP A 175 2.69 -0.06 21.09
C TRP A 175 1.73 -0.43 22.21
N ASN A 176 0.75 0.45 22.46
CA ASN A 176 -0.43 0.10 23.24
C ASN A 176 -1.30 -0.84 22.39
N VAL A 177 -1.34 -2.11 22.76
CA VAL A 177 -2.01 -3.14 21.97
C VAL A 177 -3.54 -2.94 22.06
N PRO A 178 -4.25 -2.80 20.93
CA PRO A 178 -5.71 -2.71 20.93
C PRO A 178 -6.35 -3.91 21.65
N TYR A 179 -7.49 -3.67 22.30
CA TYR A 179 -8.21 -4.70 23.07
C TYR A 179 -8.43 -5.99 22.29
N SER A 180 -8.94 -5.89 21.05
CA SER A 180 -9.21 -7.06 20.20
C SER A 180 -7.95 -7.87 19.93
N ILE A 181 -6.84 -7.23 19.57
CA ILE A 181 -5.56 -7.91 19.33
C ILE A 181 -5.05 -8.54 20.63
N ALA A 182 -5.12 -7.82 21.75
CA ALA A 182 -4.67 -8.32 23.04
C ALA A 182 -5.45 -9.57 23.47
N SER A 183 -6.78 -9.55 23.33
CA SER A 183 -7.67 -10.58 23.84
C SER A 183 -7.86 -11.73 22.86
N GLU A 184 -7.90 -11.49 21.55
CA GLU A 184 -8.18 -12.49 20.51
C GLU A 184 -6.91 -13.15 19.98
N GLU A 185 -5.80 -12.41 19.84
CA GLU A 185 -4.56 -12.91 19.22
C GLU A 185 -3.43 -13.17 20.21
N LEU A 186 -3.21 -12.26 21.17
CA LEU A 186 -2.07 -12.36 22.09
C LEU A 186 -2.38 -13.27 23.27
N LEU A 187 -3.58 -13.18 23.87
CA LEU A 187 -3.98 -14.00 25.01
C LEU A 187 -3.78 -15.51 24.76
N PRO A 188 -4.19 -16.12 23.63
CA PRO A 188 -3.94 -17.53 23.38
C PRO A 188 -2.44 -17.88 23.33
N LYS A 189 -1.59 -16.97 22.83
CA LYS A 189 -0.13 -17.16 22.80
C LYS A 189 0.47 -17.09 24.20
N ILE A 190 -0.01 -16.15 25.03
CA ILE A 190 0.41 -15.98 26.43
C ILE A 190 -0.01 -17.18 27.28
N GLN A 191 -1.25 -17.66 27.13
CA GLN A 191 -1.76 -18.83 27.82
C GLN A 191 -0.96 -20.10 27.48
N LYS A 192 -0.48 -20.22 26.24
CA LYS A 192 0.36 -21.33 25.80
C LYS A 192 1.80 -21.22 26.32
N ASP A 193 2.36 -20.01 26.34
CA ASP A 193 3.73 -19.75 26.81
C ASP A 193 3.86 -18.32 27.33
N LEU A 194 3.95 -18.17 28.65
CA LEU A 194 4.15 -16.88 29.31
C LEU A 194 5.45 -16.18 28.86
N GLY A 195 6.47 -16.95 28.45
CA GLY A 195 7.71 -16.44 27.89
C GLY A 195 7.53 -15.63 26.61
N PHE A 196 6.36 -15.74 25.96
CA PHE A 196 5.95 -14.87 24.84
C PHE A 196 6.08 -13.39 25.18
N LEU A 197 5.57 -12.96 26.34
CA LEU A 197 5.59 -11.56 26.75
C LEU A 197 7.02 -11.03 26.86
N ARG A 198 7.91 -11.82 27.48
CA ARG A 198 9.33 -11.44 27.63
C ARG A 198 10.04 -11.36 26.27
N ARG A 199 9.84 -12.33 25.38
CA ARG A 199 10.48 -12.33 24.05
C ARG A 199 9.98 -11.17 23.18
N GLY A 200 8.71 -10.81 23.31
CA GLY A 200 8.10 -9.67 22.62
C GLY A 200 8.34 -8.31 23.30
N SER A 201 8.99 -8.27 24.46
CA SER A 201 9.19 -7.06 25.28
C SER A 201 7.88 -6.36 25.66
N TYR A 202 6.90 -7.13 26.14
CA TYR A 202 5.63 -6.60 26.62
C TYR A 202 5.68 -6.28 28.11
N SER A 203 5.13 -5.12 28.46
CA SER A 203 4.74 -4.74 29.82
C SER A 203 3.24 -4.92 30.00
N VAL A 204 2.81 -5.29 31.21
CA VAL A 204 1.41 -5.55 31.57
C VAL A 204 0.98 -4.52 32.60
N PHE A 205 -0.20 -3.96 32.42
CA PHE A 205 -0.80 -2.99 33.34
C PHE A 205 -2.21 -3.41 33.72
N ASP A 206 -2.60 -3.10 34.95
CA ASP A 206 -3.96 -3.28 35.46
C ASP A 206 -4.92 -2.18 34.90
N PRO A 207 -6.24 -2.26 35.18
CA PRO A 207 -7.20 -1.24 34.74
C PRO A 207 -6.92 0.17 35.26
N ASP A 208 -6.22 0.30 36.38
CA ASP A 208 -5.85 1.58 37.00
C ASP A 208 -4.53 2.13 36.42
N GLY A 209 -3.89 1.39 35.52
CA GLY A 209 -2.64 1.76 34.85
C GLY A 209 -1.38 1.43 35.66
N ASN A 210 -1.48 0.65 36.74
CA ASN A 210 -0.32 0.22 37.51
C ASN A 210 0.38 -0.95 36.82
N PRO A 211 1.73 -1.01 36.84
CA PRO A 211 2.46 -2.14 36.29
C PRO A 211 2.18 -3.41 37.09
N VAL A 212 1.97 -4.52 36.38
CA VAL A 212 1.69 -5.84 36.93
C VAL A 212 2.80 -6.80 36.53
N ASP A 213 3.30 -7.60 37.48
CA ASP A 213 4.18 -8.72 37.16
C ASP A 213 3.38 -9.78 36.37
N PRO A 214 3.74 -10.08 35.12
CA PRO A 214 3.06 -11.09 34.33
C PRO A 214 2.99 -12.46 35.00
N ALA A 215 3.95 -12.82 35.86
CA ALA A 215 3.95 -14.10 36.58
C ALA A 215 2.88 -14.19 37.68
N SER A 216 2.37 -13.04 38.14
CA SER A 216 1.33 -12.96 39.18
C SER A 216 -0.10 -13.08 38.64
N VAL A 217 -0.28 -13.00 37.32
CA VAL A 217 -1.60 -13.02 36.65
C VAL A 217 -2.04 -14.46 36.38
N ASP A 218 -3.28 -14.81 36.75
CA ASP A 218 -3.90 -16.07 36.33
C ASP A 218 -4.42 -15.97 34.88
N TRP A 219 -3.51 -16.11 33.92
CA TRP A 219 -3.82 -16.02 32.49
C TRP A 219 -4.84 -17.04 32.00
N GLN A 220 -4.94 -18.21 32.65
CA GLN A 220 -5.86 -19.27 32.24
C GLN A 220 -7.32 -18.94 32.56
N SER A 221 -7.55 -18.05 33.52
CA SER A 221 -8.88 -17.52 33.87
C SER A 221 -9.39 -16.41 32.93
N LEU A 222 -8.51 -15.86 32.08
CA LEU A 222 -8.86 -14.78 31.16
C LEU A 222 -9.44 -15.34 29.85
N HIS A 223 -10.35 -14.57 29.26
CA HIS A 223 -11.03 -14.91 28.01
C HIS A 223 -11.16 -13.70 27.09
N GLN A 224 -11.41 -13.93 25.80
CA GLN A 224 -11.55 -12.87 24.77
C GLN A 224 -12.57 -11.78 25.17
N ASN A 225 -13.68 -12.18 25.80
CA ASN A 225 -14.74 -11.26 26.24
C ASN A 225 -14.50 -10.65 27.63
N ARG A 226 -13.37 -10.95 28.28
CA ARG A 226 -13.02 -10.50 29.62
C ARG A 226 -11.51 -10.38 29.78
N PHE A 227 -10.93 -9.38 29.13
CA PHE A 227 -9.50 -9.06 29.22
C PHE A 227 -9.29 -7.67 29.87
N PRO A 228 -9.13 -7.57 31.20
CA PRO A 228 -9.08 -6.28 31.90
C PRO A 228 -7.69 -5.62 31.88
N LEU A 229 -6.70 -6.25 31.26
CA LEU A 229 -5.30 -5.80 31.29
C LEU A 229 -4.98 -4.94 30.07
N THR A 230 -4.00 -4.07 30.22
CA THR A 230 -3.38 -3.37 29.08
C THR A 230 -2.01 -3.99 28.79
N LEU A 231 -1.79 -4.37 27.54
CA LEU A 231 -0.48 -4.81 27.06
C LEU A 231 0.19 -3.65 26.31
N VAL A 232 1.45 -3.36 26.68
CA VAL A 232 2.25 -2.35 25.99
C VAL A 232 3.54 -3.01 25.51
N GLN A 233 3.74 -3.07 24.19
CA GLN A 233 5.00 -3.49 23.62
C GLN A 233 6.01 -2.34 23.69
N GLN A 234 7.18 -2.60 24.28
CA GLN A 234 8.24 -1.63 24.41
C GLN A 234 8.96 -1.38 23.08
N PRO A 235 9.66 -0.23 22.92
CA PRO A 235 10.39 0.05 21.70
C PRO A 235 11.49 -0.99 21.45
N GLY A 236 11.73 -1.33 20.19
CA GLY A 236 12.76 -2.29 19.82
C GLY A 236 12.59 -2.88 18.42
N PRO A 237 13.51 -3.74 17.97
CA PRO A 237 13.50 -4.31 16.62
C PRO A 237 12.32 -5.26 16.37
N VAL A 238 11.67 -5.76 17.41
CA VAL A 238 10.51 -6.67 17.33
C VAL A 238 9.18 -5.96 17.61
N ASN A 239 9.19 -4.64 17.82
CA ASN A 239 7.97 -3.88 18.05
C ASN A 239 7.10 -3.89 16.77
N GLU A 240 5.82 -4.24 16.87
CA GLU A 240 4.92 -4.35 15.71
C GLU A 240 4.66 -3.02 14.98
N LEU A 241 4.86 -1.89 15.66
CA LEU A 241 4.87 -0.54 15.05
C LEU A 241 6.22 -0.16 14.44
N GLY A 242 7.20 -1.06 14.50
CA GLY A 242 8.58 -0.83 14.08
C GLY A 242 9.22 0.33 14.83
N ARG A 243 10.02 1.12 14.12
CA ARG A 243 10.85 2.18 14.69
C ARG A 243 10.31 3.59 14.49
N ILE A 244 9.29 3.77 13.64
CA ILE A 244 8.72 5.09 13.30
C ILE A 244 7.21 4.97 13.16
N LYS A 245 6.47 5.90 13.76
CA LYS A 245 5.01 6.00 13.67
C LYS A 245 4.61 7.42 13.31
N PHE A 246 3.77 7.58 12.30
CA PHE A 246 3.18 8.84 11.87
C PHE A 246 1.74 8.92 12.36
N LYS A 247 1.42 9.92 13.18
CA LYS A 247 0.11 10.01 13.82
C LYS A 247 -0.73 11.17 13.27
N PHE A 248 -1.89 10.79 12.75
CA PHE A 248 -2.95 11.68 12.30
C PHE A 248 -4.25 11.26 13.01
N PRO A 249 -4.61 11.89 14.14
CA PRO A 249 -5.80 11.50 14.91
C PRO A 249 -7.07 11.49 14.04
N ASN A 250 -7.84 10.40 14.13
CA ASN A 250 -9.06 10.19 13.36
C ASN A 250 -9.99 9.20 14.09
N LYS A 251 -11.27 9.19 13.71
CA LYS A 251 -12.30 8.35 14.34
C LYS A 251 -12.09 6.84 14.18
N TYR A 252 -11.23 6.41 13.26
CA TYR A 252 -10.94 5.00 12.98
C TYR A 252 -9.72 4.48 13.75
N GLY A 253 -8.98 5.34 14.44
CA GLY A 253 -7.75 4.95 15.15
C GLY A 253 -6.55 4.62 14.24
N VAL A 254 -6.70 4.76 12.92
CA VAL A 254 -5.68 4.43 11.91
C VAL A 254 -4.45 5.34 12.05
N CYS A 255 -3.26 4.78 11.78
CA CYS A 255 -2.02 5.54 11.64
C CYS A 255 -1.13 4.90 10.56
N MET A 256 -0.08 5.61 10.16
CA MET A 256 1.00 5.03 9.36
C MET A 256 2.15 4.65 10.30
N HIS A 257 2.79 3.51 10.08
CA HIS A 257 3.90 3.08 10.94
C HIS A 257 4.87 2.13 10.23
N ASP A 258 6.06 1.98 10.79
CA ASP A 258 7.04 0.98 10.40
C ASP A 258 6.58 -0.45 10.78
N THR A 259 7.29 -1.49 10.37
CA THR A 259 6.98 -2.88 10.75
C THR A 259 8.22 -3.76 10.73
N PRO A 260 8.34 -4.74 11.63
CA PRO A 260 9.37 -5.78 11.53
C PRO A 260 9.11 -6.73 10.35
N GLY A 261 7.86 -6.80 9.86
CA GLY A 261 7.43 -7.63 8.73
C GLY A 261 7.85 -7.11 7.36
N LYS A 262 9.12 -6.69 7.19
CA LYS A 262 9.62 -6.09 5.94
C LYS A 262 9.50 -6.98 4.71
N HIS A 263 9.59 -8.29 4.89
CA HIS A 263 9.43 -9.27 3.81
C HIS A 263 8.05 -9.21 3.13
N LEU A 264 7.02 -8.68 3.80
CA LEU A 264 5.67 -8.55 3.24
C LEU A 264 5.58 -7.50 2.11
N PHE A 265 6.55 -6.60 2.00
CA PHE A 265 6.59 -5.63 0.90
C PHE A 265 6.99 -6.25 -0.45
N ALA A 266 7.56 -7.47 -0.45
CA ALA A 266 7.92 -8.18 -1.67
C ALA A 266 6.70 -8.73 -2.45
N TYR A 267 5.51 -8.75 -1.85
CA TYR A 267 4.29 -9.23 -2.52
C TYR A 267 3.63 -8.14 -3.37
N ASP A 268 3.02 -8.56 -4.48
CA ASP A 268 2.19 -7.71 -5.34
C ASP A 268 0.90 -7.25 -4.66
N THR A 269 0.32 -8.12 -3.82
CA THR A 269 -0.88 -7.85 -3.02
C THR A 269 -0.48 -7.66 -1.56
N ARG A 270 -0.60 -6.44 -1.04
CA ARG A 270 -0.13 -6.05 0.30
C ARG A 270 -1.27 -5.68 1.26
N ALA A 271 -2.34 -6.46 1.24
CA ALA A 271 -3.45 -6.35 2.17
C ALA A 271 -3.26 -7.40 3.28
N PHE A 272 -2.53 -7.03 4.37
CA PHE A 272 -2.12 -7.95 5.46
C PHE A 272 -2.28 -7.32 6.85
N SER A 273 -2.88 -6.14 6.95
CA SER A 273 -2.98 -5.40 8.22
C SER A 273 -4.40 -5.44 8.80
N HIS A 274 -4.50 -5.03 10.06
CA HIS A 274 -5.77 -4.84 10.77
C HIS A 274 -6.29 -3.39 10.58
N GLY A 275 -6.21 -2.88 9.35
CA GLY A 275 -6.68 -1.55 8.95
C GLY A 275 -5.65 -0.41 9.02
N CYS A 276 -4.57 -0.52 9.82
CA CYS A 276 -3.47 0.46 9.83
C CYS A 276 -2.57 0.36 8.59
N ILE A 277 -1.78 1.40 8.32
CA ILE A 277 -0.97 1.49 7.10
C ILE A 277 0.51 1.26 7.47
N ARG A 278 1.11 0.15 7.06
CA ARG A 278 2.55 -0.10 7.31
C ARG A 278 3.38 0.50 6.18
N VAL A 279 4.52 1.09 6.48
CA VAL A 279 5.37 1.84 5.54
C VAL A 279 6.68 1.08 5.28
N GLU A 280 7.04 0.95 4.01
CA GLU A 280 8.23 0.21 3.58
C GLU A 280 9.53 0.92 3.96
N GLN A 281 9.64 2.20 3.58
CA GLN A 281 10.81 3.07 3.76
C GLN A 281 10.50 4.19 4.77
N PRO A 282 10.15 3.88 6.04
CA PRO A 282 9.61 4.87 6.97
C PRO A 282 10.60 5.95 7.36
N LEU A 283 11.90 5.63 7.44
CA LEU A 283 12.93 6.60 7.79
C LEU A 283 13.18 7.60 6.65
N GLY A 284 13.25 7.13 5.41
CA GLY A 284 13.33 8.02 4.25
C GLY A 284 12.10 8.92 4.14
N PHE A 285 10.91 8.35 4.35
CA PHE A 285 9.66 9.11 4.33
C PHE A 285 9.59 10.14 5.47
N ALA A 286 10.02 9.77 6.69
CA ALA A 286 10.07 10.70 7.83
C ALA A 286 11.08 11.82 7.62
N ALA A 287 12.24 11.53 7.04
CA ALA A 287 13.25 12.54 6.72
C ALA A 287 12.70 13.58 5.72
N ALA A 288 12.10 13.12 4.61
CA ALA A 288 11.50 14.04 3.64
C ALA A 288 10.34 14.87 4.22
N LEU A 289 9.53 14.26 5.09
CA LEU A 289 8.42 14.95 5.74
C LEU A 289 8.90 16.04 6.71
N LEU A 290 9.83 15.70 7.59
CA LEU A 290 10.31 16.58 8.67
C LEU A 290 11.42 17.55 8.23
N ASP A 291 11.88 17.49 6.98
CA ASP A 291 12.86 18.43 6.42
C ASP A 291 12.39 19.89 6.53
N ALA A 292 11.10 20.16 6.26
CA ALA A 292 10.51 21.49 6.44
C ALA A 292 10.48 21.96 7.91
N ASP A 293 10.54 21.03 8.86
CA ASP A 293 10.64 21.30 10.30
C ASP A 293 12.12 21.42 10.76
N GLY A 294 13.08 21.39 9.83
CA GLY A 294 14.51 21.49 10.10
C GLY A 294 15.15 20.20 10.64
N TRP A 295 14.51 19.04 10.45
CA TRP A 295 15.10 17.76 10.81
C TRP A 295 15.93 17.19 9.68
N THR A 296 17.20 16.94 9.95
CA THR A 296 18.07 16.21 9.02
C THR A 296 17.96 14.71 9.21
N ARG A 297 18.38 13.96 8.19
CA ARG A 297 18.47 12.51 8.24
C ARG A 297 19.38 12.04 9.38
N GLU A 298 20.53 12.69 9.56
CA GLU A 298 21.51 12.35 10.60
C GLU A 298 20.90 12.48 11.99
N ARG A 299 20.14 13.56 12.24
CA ARG A 299 19.46 13.77 13.52
C ARG A 299 18.41 12.70 13.79
N LEU A 300 17.66 12.26 12.77
CA LEU A 300 16.71 11.16 12.90
C LEU A 300 17.41 9.83 13.18
N ASP A 301 18.54 9.57 12.52
CA ASP A 301 19.36 8.39 12.76
C ASP A 301 19.90 8.39 14.20
N GLU A 302 20.39 9.51 14.73
CA GLU A 302 20.81 9.62 16.14
C GLU A 302 19.68 9.27 17.11
N GLN A 303 18.47 9.81 16.89
CA GLN A 303 17.30 9.50 17.72
C GLN A 303 16.93 8.01 17.63
N LEU A 304 17.00 7.41 16.44
CA LEU A 304 16.79 5.97 16.28
C LEU A 304 17.84 5.17 17.07
N HIS A 305 19.12 5.51 16.97
CA HIS A 305 20.19 4.79 17.67
C HIS A 305 20.09 4.88 19.20
N SER A 306 19.50 5.96 19.74
CA SER A 306 19.27 6.09 21.20
C SER A 306 18.38 4.97 21.77
N GLY A 307 17.46 4.44 20.95
CA GLY A 307 16.42 3.50 21.39
C GLY A 307 15.30 4.14 22.23
N GLU A 308 15.44 5.41 22.61
CA GLU A 308 14.45 6.13 23.40
C GLU A 308 13.28 6.61 22.55
N THR A 309 12.09 6.62 23.13
CA THR A 309 10.89 7.13 22.47
C THR A 309 10.94 8.65 22.39
N HIS A 310 10.86 9.19 21.18
CA HIS A 310 10.88 10.63 20.94
C HIS A 310 9.70 11.04 20.06
N THR A 311 8.94 12.05 20.49
CA THR A 311 7.82 12.61 19.71
C THR A 311 8.24 13.93 19.08
N ILE A 312 8.13 14.00 17.76
CA ILE A 312 8.42 15.18 16.95
C ILE A 312 7.09 15.74 16.48
N LEU A 313 6.71 16.91 17.00
CA LEU A 313 5.53 17.64 16.53
C LEU A 313 5.85 18.31 15.20
N LEU A 314 4.92 18.23 14.24
CA LEU A 314 4.99 19.01 13.02
C LEU A 314 4.68 20.47 13.35
N SER A 315 5.42 21.42 12.77
CA SER A 315 5.15 22.86 12.92
C SER A 315 3.80 23.24 12.34
N GLU A 316 3.44 22.60 11.22
CA GLU A 316 2.13 22.73 10.57
C GLU A 316 1.51 21.34 10.38
N PRO A 317 0.27 21.10 10.86
CA PRO A 317 -0.39 19.83 10.64
C PRO A 317 -0.54 19.51 9.14
N LEU A 318 -0.02 18.35 8.72
CA LEU A 318 0.01 17.95 7.32
C LEU A 318 -1.19 17.07 6.97
N PRO A 319 -2.08 17.46 6.04
CA PRO A 319 -3.21 16.62 5.63
C PRO A 319 -2.76 15.26 5.08
N VAL A 320 -3.49 14.21 5.45
CA VAL A 320 -3.33 12.83 5.01
C VAL A 320 -4.63 12.42 4.35
N ILE A 321 -4.56 12.08 3.07
CA ILE A 321 -5.70 11.67 2.24
C ILE A 321 -5.56 10.19 1.95
N VAL A 322 -6.46 9.37 2.49
CA VAL A 322 -6.51 7.94 2.21
C VAL A 322 -7.58 7.69 1.16
N THR A 323 -7.15 7.31 -0.05
CA THR A 323 -8.01 7.19 -1.24
C THR A 323 -7.98 5.79 -1.85
N TYR A 324 -8.86 5.57 -2.83
CA TYR A 324 -9.01 4.30 -3.54
C TYR A 324 -9.08 4.55 -5.04
N LEU A 325 -7.93 4.74 -5.69
CA LEU A 325 -7.85 4.97 -7.13
C LEU A 325 -7.27 3.74 -7.82
N THR A 326 -8.12 2.99 -8.55
CA THR A 326 -7.74 1.79 -9.29
C THR A 326 -7.27 2.08 -10.72
N ALA A 327 -7.38 3.34 -11.17
CA ALA A 327 -6.78 3.83 -12.41
C ALA A 327 -6.19 5.22 -12.18
N VAL A 328 -4.92 5.40 -12.53
CA VAL A 328 -4.16 6.65 -12.42
C VAL A 328 -3.25 6.79 -13.64
N VAL A 329 -2.86 8.02 -13.99
CA VAL A 329 -1.89 8.26 -15.06
C VAL A 329 -0.60 8.82 -14.46
N ASP A 330 0.54 8.29 -14.88
CA ASP A 330 1.84 8.83 -14.46
C ASP A 330 2.25 10.07 -15.26
N ASP A 331 3.41 10.63 -14.93
CA ASP A 331 3.94 11.81 -15.62
C ASP A 331 4.35 11.55 -17.07
N GLY A 332 4.57 10.28 -17.44
CA GLY A 332 4.82 9.85 -18.81
C GLY A 332 3.55 9.67 -19.65
N GLY A 333 2.36 9.88 -19.06
CA GLY A 333 1.08 9.66 -19.74
C GLY A 333 0.63 8.20 -19.78
N THR A 334 1.35 7.30 -19.09
CA THR A 334 1.00 5.88 -19.04
C THR A 334 -0.09 5.64 -18.00
N VAL A 335 -1.13 4.91 -18.38
CA VAL A 335 -2.21 4.54 -17.47
C VAL A 335 -1.81 3.31 -16.66
N HIS A 336 -1.85 3.47 -15.34
CA HIS A 336 -1.67 2.41 -14.37
C HIS A 336 -3.04 1.89 -13.94
N PHE A 337 -3.22 0.57 -13.93
CA PHE A 337 -4.44 -0.10 -13.49
C PHE A 337 -4.18 -1.04 -12.33
N TYR A 338 -4.66 -0.68 -11.15
CA TYR A 338 -4.53 -1.50 -9.96
C TYR A 338 -5.70 -2.45 -9.79
N ARG A 339 -5.47 -3.51 -9.02
CA ARG A 339 -6.51 -4.47 -8.65
C ARG A 339 -7.51 -3.84 -7.70
N ASP A 340 -8.78 -4.19 -7.88
CA ASP A 340 -9.87 -3.83 -6.99
C ASP A 340 -9.90 -4.75 -5.77
N ILE A 341 -8.94 -4.58 -4.86
CA ILE A 341 -8.70 -5.48 -3.70
C ILE A 341 -9.84 -5.52 -2.69
N TYR A 342 -10.74 -4.54 -2.71
CA TYR A 342 -11.92 -4.42 -1.83
C TYR A 342 -13.26 -4.48 -2.59
N ASP A 343 -13.26 -4.91 -3.86
CA ASP A 343 -14.47 -5.03 -4.70
C ASP A 343 -15.30 -3.72 -4.82
N ARG A 344 -14.65 -2.56 -4.78
CA ARG A 344 -15.27 -1.23 -4.82
C ARG A 344 -15.52 -0.69 -6.23
N ASP A 345 -15.08 -1.40 -7.27
CA ASP A 345 -15.33 -1.06 -8.68
C ASP A 345 -16.60 -1.76 -9.22
N ARG A 346 -17.19 -2.71 -8.48
CA ARG A 346 -18.37 -3.49 -8.92
C ARG A 346 -19.67 -2.69 -8.97
N TYR A 347 -19.83 -1.76 -8.05
CA TYR A 347 -20.98 -0.88 -7.98
C TYR A 347 -20.48 0.49 -8.43
N GLY A 348 -21.16 1.08 -9.44
CA GLY A 348 -20.91 2.47 -9.81
C GLY A 348 -21.09 3.40 -8.59
N PRO A 349 -20.66 4.67 -8.68
CA PRO A 349 -20.73 5.60 -7.57
C PRO A 349 -22.13 5.71 -6.95
#